data_AF-A0A4Z0BUV9-F1
#
_entry.id   AF-A0A4Z0BUV9-F1
#
_cell.length_a   1.000
_cell.length_b   1.000
_cell.length_c   1.000
_cell.angle_alpha   90.00
_cell.angle_beta   90.00
_cell.angle_gamma   90.00
#
_symmetry.space_group_name_H-M   'P 1'
#
loop_
_entity.id
_entity.type
_entity.pdbx_description
1 polymer ?
#
loop_
_entity_poly.entity_id
_entity_poly.type
_entity_poly.pdbx_seq_one_letter_code
_entity_poly.pdbx_strand_id
1 'polypeptide(L)'
;MAKRIAANGQALHRAMMSRMETGGANAQPSEAESALIEERRLLKEERDKRRAQALQPRPSALDRLVRTHRPEAKDKPKARKESQEAHETKKPKPRRTRAEKHAEKAAALEAARRSAKKPATK
;
A
#
# COMPACT_ATOMS: atom_id res chain seq x y z
N MET A 1 -5.30 -8.85 3.13
CA MET A 1 -6.75 -9.13 3.27
C MET A 1 -7.37 -9.71 2.01
N ALA A 2 -7.21 -9.07 0.84
CA ALA A 2 -7.74 -9.59 -0.44
C ALA A 2 -7.32 -11.04 -0.73
N LYS A 3 -6.05 -11.40 -0.49
CA LYS A 3 -5.56 -12.79 -0.63
C LYS A 3 -6.32 -13.80 0.26
N ARG A 4 -6.65 -13.43 1.51
CA ARG A 4 -7.40 -14.28 2.43
C ARG A 4 -8.86 -14.46 1.98
N ILE A 5 -9.51 -13.37 1.56
CA ILE A 5 -10.87 -13.41 0.99
C ILE A 5 -10.92 -14.30 -0.26
N ALA A 6 -9.88 -14.25 -1.10
CA ALA A 6 -9.78 -15.09 -2.29
C ALA A 6 -9.57 -16.57 -1.93
N ALA A 7 -8.65 -16.87 -1.01
CA ALA A 7 -8.39 -18.24 -0.56
C ALA A 7 -9.63 -18.89 0.10
N ASN A 8 -10.28 -18.16 1.02
CA ASN A 8 -11.54 -18.60 1.62
C ASN A 8 -12.63 -18.78 0.54
N GLY A 9 -12.74 -17.88 -0.43
CA GLY A 9 -13.68 -18.01 -1.54
C GLY A 9 -13.44 -19.27 -2.40
N GLN A 10 -12.18 -19.63 -2.64
CA GLN A 10 -11.83 -20.87 -3.34
C GLN A 10 -12.16 -22.10 -2.50
N ALA A 11 -11.88 -22.08 -1.19
CA ALA A 11 -12.22 -23.17 -0.28
C ALA A 11 -13.74 -23.39 -0.22
N LEU A 12 -14.51 -22.30 -0.09
CA LEU A 12 -15.97 -22.35 -0.08
C LEU A 12 -16.52 -22.92 -1.40
N HIS A 13 -15.99 -22.48 -2.55
CA HIS A 13 -16.41 -23.01 -3.84
C HIS A 13 -16.16 -24.53 -3.93
N ARG A 14 -14.97 -25.00 -3.51
CA ARG A 14 -14.65 -26.44 -3.53
C ARG A 14 -15.59 -27.25 -2.64
N ALA A 15 -15.88 -26.74 -1.44
CA ALA A 15 -16.81 -27.40 -0.52
C ALA A 15 -18.22 -27.46 -1.11
N MET A 16 -18.73 -26.35 -1.69
CA MET A 16 -20.03 -26.31 -2.37
C MET A 16 -20.11 -27.30 -3.54
N MET A 17 -19.05 -27.45 -4.35
CA MET A 17 -19.03 -28.44 -5.44
C MET A 17 -19.08 -29.86 -4.89
N SER A 18 -18.26 -30.16 -3.87
CA SER A 18 -18.23 -31.48 -3.22
C SER A 18 -19.60 -31.83 -2.62
N ARG A 19 -20.29 -30.85 -2.03
CA ARG A 19 -21.66 -31.01 -1.53
C ARG A 19 -22.66 -31.32 -2.65
N MET A 20 -22.58 -30.60 -3.77
CA MET A 20 -23.45 -30.83 -4.92
C MET A 20 -23.24 -32.21 -5.52
N GLU A 21 -22.00 -32.69 -5.57
CA GLU A 21 -21.66 -34.02 -6.08
C GLU A 21 -22.15 -35.15 -5.15
N THR A 22 -22.14 -34.94 -3.83
CA THR A 22 -22.45 -36.00 -2.85
C THR A 22 -23.92 -36.02 -2.41
N GLY A 23 -24.55 -34.86 -2.21
CA GLY A 23 -25.90 -34.73 -1.66
C GLY A 23 -26.91 -34.06 -2.60
N GLY A 24 -26.50 -33.71 -3.82
CA GLY A 24 -27.32 -33.00 -4.79
C GLY A 24 -27.51 -31.51 -4.45
N ALA A 25 -28.20 -30.79 -5.33
CA ALA A 25 -28.35 -29.33 -5.24
C ALA A 25 -29.07 -28.83 -3.97
N ASN A 26 -29.87 -29.69 -3.33
CA ASN A 26 -30.68 -29.36 -2.15
C ASN A 26 -30.01 -29.72 -0.82
N ALA A 27 -28.79 -30.28 -0.85
CA ALA A 27 -28.07 -30.60 0.37
C ALA A 27 -27.70 -29.32 1.14
N GLN A 28 -27.97 -29.34 2.44
CA GLN A 28 -27.66 -28.22 3.34
C GLN A 28 -26.14 -28.04 3.48
N PRO A 29 -25.65 -26.79 3.60
CA PRO A 29 -24.25 -26.52 3.85
C PRO A 29 -23.78 -27.22 5.13
N SER A 30 -22.62 -27.85 5.07
CA SER A 30 -21.99 -28.41 6.27
C SER A 30 -21.53 -27.29 7.22
N GLU A 31 -21.27 -27.64 8.48
CA GLU A 31 -20.71 -26.70 9.47
C GLU A 31 -19.39 -26.06 8.99
N ALA A 32 -18.58 -26.81 8.25
CA ALA A 32 -17.35 -26.29 7.65
C ALA A 32 -17.63 -25.23 6.59
N GLU A 33 -18.67 -25.40 5.78
CA GLU A 33 -19.08 -24.42 4.78
C GLU A 33 -19.70 -23.17 5.40
N SER A 34 -20.52 -23.32 6.42
CA SER A 34 -21.09 -22.18 7.15
C SER A 34 -19.98 -21.35 7.81
N ALA A 35 -19.00 -22.00 8.44
CA ALA A 35 -17.82 -21.32 8.99
C ALA A 35 -17.05 -20.53 7.93
N LEU A 36 -16.85 -21.10 6.73
CA LEU A 36 -16.21 -20.38 5.63
C LEU A 36 -17.02 -19.18 5.15
N ILE A 37 -18.35 -19.28 5.10
CA ILE A 37 -19.25 -18.16 4.74
C ILE A 37 -19.13 -17.03 5.77
N GLU A 38 -19.19 -17.36 7.05
CA GLU A 38 -19.07 -16.40 8.15
C GLU A 38 -17.70 -15.72 8.16
N GLU A 39 -16.62 -16.48 8.03
CA GLU A 39 -15.26 -15.93 7.94
C GLU A 39 -15.17 -14.95 6.76
N ARG A 40 -15.71 -15.32 5.59
CA ARG A 40 -15.71 -14.45 4.42
C ARG A 40 -16.45 -13.15 4.66
N ARG A 41 -17.59 -13.21 5.37
CA ARG A 41 -18.39 -12.05 5.74
C ARG A 41 -17.59 -11.12 6.64
N LEU A 42 -17.00 -11.65 7.71
CA LEU A 42 -16.16 -10.87 8.63
C LEU A 42 -14.98 -10.20 7.91
N LEU A 43 -14.31 -10.93 7.01
CA LEU A 43 -13.21 -10.38 6.23
C LEU A 43 -13.65 -9.25 5.28
N LYS A 44 -14.85 -9.33 4.71
CA LYS A 44 -15.38 -8.24 3.89
C LYS A 44 -15.76 -7.03 4.74
N GLU A 45 -16.42 -7.25 5.88
CA GLU A 45 -16.80 -6.18 6.80
C GLU A 45 -15.56 -5.42 7.30
N GLU A 46 -14.50 -6.12 7.72
CA GLU A 46 -13.27 -5.44 8.15
C GLU A 46 -12.56 -4.74 6.98
N ARG A 47 -12.59 -5.29 5.75
CA ARG A 47 -12.08 -4.58 4.56
C ARG A 47 -12.83 -3.27 4.33
N ASP A 48 -14.14 -3.31 4.44
CA ASP A 48 -15.01 -2.17 4.17
C ASP A 48 -14.89 -1.12 5.28
N LYS A 49 -14.73 -1.54 6.55
CA LYS A 49 -14.35 -0.65 7.68
C LYS A 49 -13.05 0.10 7.40
N ARG A 50 -12.00 -0.60 6.92
CA ARG A 50 -10.73 0.07 6.57
C ARG A 50 -10.87 1.06 5.42
N ARG A 51 -11.70 0.72 4.41
CA ARG A 51 -11.99 1.64 3.30
C ARG A 51 -12.75 2.86 3.78
N ALA A 52 -13.76 2.69 4.64
CA ALA A 52 -14.52 3.79 5.22
C ALA A 52 -13.60 4.73 6.02
N GLN A 53 -12.69 4.19 6.84
CA GLN A 53 -11.70 5.00 7.57
C GLN A 53 -10.73 5.73 6.63
N ALA A 54 -10.34 5.13 5.50
CA ALA A 54 -9.46 5.77 4.53
C ALA A 54 -10.14 6.91 3.75
N LEU A 55 -11.46 6.86 3.59
CA LEU A 55 -12.26 7.92 2.98
C LEU A 55 -12.52 9.09 3.93
N GLN A 56 -12.38 8.89 5.25
CA GLN A 56 -12.52 9.99 6.20
C GLN A 56 -11.39 11.01 5.98
N PRO A 57 -11.70 12.32 6.05
CA PRO A 57 -10.69 13.36 5.96
C PRO A 57 -9.65 13.15 7.05
N ARG A 58 -8.39 12.98 6.64
CA ARG A 58 -7.30 12.80 7.61
C ARG A 58 -7.09 14.13 8.32
N PRO A 59 -6.82 14.12 9.64
CA PRO A 59 -6.51 15.35 10.37
C PRO A 59 -5.35 16.06 9.68
N SER A 60 -5.50 17.37 9.48
CA SER A 60 -4.54 18.22 8.80
C SER A 60 -3.23 18.27 9.58
N ALA A 61 -2.15 18.73 8.95
CA ALA A 61 -0.87 18.91 9.64
C ALA A 61 -0.99 19.87 10.84
N LEU A 62 -1.87 20.88 10.74
CA LEU A 62 -2.17 21.81 11.82
C LEU A 62 -2.93 21.12 12.97
N ASP A 63 -3.91 20.25 12.66
CA ASP A 63 -4.61 19.46 13.69
C ASP A 63 -3.68 18.50 14.44
N ARG A 64 -2.61 18.05 13.78
CA ARG A 64 -1.57 17.20 14.40
C ARG A 64 -0.56 18.00 15.21
N LEU A 65 -0.36 19.28 14.88
CA LEU A 65 0.60 20.18 15.53
C LEU A 65 0.19 20.58 16.95
N VAL A 66 -1.10 20.44 17.30
CA VAL A 66 -1.64 20.78 18.62
C VAL A 66 -1.01 19.94 19.75
N ARG A 67 -0.47 18.76 19.46
CA ARG A 67 0.07 17.85 20.50
C ARG A 67 1.57 18.00 20.80
N THR A 68 2.29 18.89 20.14
CA THR A 68 3.73 19.07 20.38
C THR A 68 4.10 20.37 21.07
N HIS A 69 3.17 21.30 21.28
CA HIS A 69 3.38 22.41 22.19
C HIS A 69 3.18 21.95 23.63
N ARG A 70 4.14 21.18 24.13
CA ARG A 70 4.46 21.20 25.56
C ARG A 70 4.84 22.66 25.86
N PRO A 71 4.15 23.38 26.76
CA PRO A 71 4.66 24.66 27.22
C PRO A 71 5.89 24.36 28.07
N GLU A 72 7.06 24.24 27.42
CA GLU A 72 8.30 24.37 28.17
C GLU A 72 8.35 25.82 28.64
N ALA A 73 8.27 25.98 29.97
CA ALA A 73 8.36 27.27 30.62
C ALA A 73 9.60 28.00 30.10
N LYS A 74 9.40 29.22 29.62
CA LYS A 74 10.46 30.07 29.09
C LYS A 74 11.39 30.52 30.21
N ASP A 75 12.40 29.72 30.53
CA ASP A 75 13.54 30.19 31.33
C ASP A 75 14.66 30.73 30.42
N LYS A 76 14.54 32.04 30.15
CA LYS A 76 15.56 33.06 29.82
C LYS A 76 16.46 32.85 28.58
N PRO A 77 16.67 33.90 27.75
CA PRO A 77 17.52 33.80 26.57
C PRO A 77 19.00 33.81 26.94
N LYS A 78 19.72 32.70 26.73
CA LYS A 78 21.19 32.68 26.74
C LYS A 78 21.72 33.14 25.38
N ALA A 79 22.45 34.26 25.46
CA ALA A 79 23.54 34.75 24.61
C ALA A 79 23.62 34.25 23.15
N ARG A 80 23.60 35.24 22.25
CA ARG A 80 24.01 35.12 20.84
C ARG A 80 25.33 34.36 20.76
N LYS A 81 25.31 33.19 20.11
CA LYS A 81 26.53 32.55 19.62
C LYS A 81 26.59 32.83 18.13
N GLU A 82 27.68 33.45 17.75
CA GLU A 82 28.00 33.96 16.43
C GLU A 82 27.93 32.85 15.38
N SER A 83 27.57 33.28 14.17
CA SER A 83 27.41 32.48 12.96
C SER A 83 28.59 31.55 12.72
N GLN A 84 28.35 30.24 12.78
CA GLN A 84 29.22 29.27 12.16
C GLN A 84 29.17 29.46 10.65
N GLU A 85 30.28 30.00 10.15
CA GLU A 85 30.87 29.88 8.82
C GLU A 85 30.00 29.18 7.77
N ALA A 86 29.64 29.97 6.77
CA ALA A 86 29.04 29.52 5.54
C ALA A 86 29.97 28.53 4.83
N HIS A 87 29.74 27.23 5.03
CA HIS A 87 30.27 26.21 4.15
C HIS A 87 29.81 26.51 2.73
N GLU A 88 30.79 26.61 1.82
CA GLU A 88 30.60 26.77 0.38
C GLU A 88 29.44 25.90 -0.11
N THR A 89 28.38 26.59 -0.56
CA THR A 89 27.22 25.95 -1.14
C THR A 89 27.62 25.37 -2.49
N LYS A 90 28.03 24.09 -2.49
CA LYS A 90 28.07 23.28 -3.72
C LYS A 90 26.70 23.44 -4.38
N LYS A 91 26.66 24.07 -5.56
CA LYS A 91 25.42 24.31 -6.32
C LYS A 91 24.60 23.01 -6.33
N PRO A 92 23.34 23.03 -5.88
CA PRO A 92 22.53 21.82 -5.88
C PRO A 92 22.42 21.33 -7.32
N LYS A 93 22.90 20.11 -7.57
CA LYS A 93 22.68 19.44 -8.87
C LYS A 93 21.18 19.49 -9.15
N PRO A 94 20.74 19.86 -10.37
CA PRO A 94 19.33 19.91 -10.70
C PRO A 94 18.72 18.54 -10.41
N ARG A 95 17.74 18.52 -9.49
CA ARG A 95 17.04 17.30 -9.13
C ARG A 95 16.19 16.90 -10.33
N ARG A 96 16.51 15.75 -10.94
CA ARG A 96 15.69 15.20 -12.02
C ARG A 96 14.24 15.07 -11.57
N THR A 97 13.33 15.63 -12.35
CA THR A 97 11.90 15.55 -12.08
C THR A 97 11.41 14.11 -12.17
N ARG A 98 10.24 13.81 -11.61
CA ARG A 98 9.64 12.47 -11.71
C ARG A 98 9.39 12.09 -13.18
N ALA A 99 9.00 13.04 -14.02
CA ALA A 99 8.78 12.84 -15.45
C ALA A 99 10.08 12.40 -16.17
N GLU A 100 11.20 13.08 -15.91
CA GLU A 100 12.51 12.73 -16.48
C GLU A 100 12.94 11.30 -16.11
N LYS A 101 12.75 10.90 -14.85
CA LYS A 101 13.07 9.53 -14.40
C LYS A 101 12.22 8.48 -15.12
N HIS A 102 10.95 8.77 -15.39
CA HIS A 102 10.07 7.86 -16.12
C HIS A 102 10.43 7.78 -17.61
N ALA A 103 10.78 8.92 -18.23
CA ALA A 103 11.23 8.97 -19.62
C ALA A 103 12.54 8.19 -19.83
N GLU A 104 13.53 8.38 -18.95
CA GLU A 104 14.80 7.64 -18.99
C GLU A 104 14.59 6.12 -18.82
N LYS A 105 13.70 5.72 -17.90
CA LYS A 105 13.35 4.31 -17.72
C LYS A 105 12.65 3.72 -18.95
N ALA A 106 11.74 4.47 -19.58
CA ALA A 106 11.07 4.03 -20.80
C ALA A 106 12.05 3.91 -21.97
N ALA A 107 12.95 4.88 -22.12
CA ALA A 107 14.01 4.87 -23.15
C ALA A 107 14.96 3.68 -22.96
N ALA A 108 15.37 3.37 -21.74
CA ALA A 108 16.22 2.21 -21.45
C ALA A 108 15.52 0.88 -21.78
N LEU A 109 14.22 0.76 -21.49
CA LEU A 109 13.42 -0.42 -21.84
C LEU A 109 13.25 -0.57 -23.35
N GLU A 110 13.02 0.52 -24.09
CA GLU A 110 12.94 0.50 -25.54
C GLU A 110 14.29 0.18 -26.20
N ALA A 111 15.39 0.74 -25.68
CA ALA A 111 16.73 0.40 -26.14
C ALA A 111 17.05 -1.08 -25.92
N ALA A 112 16.69 -1.65 -24.77
CA ALA A 112 16.86 -3.07 -24.47
C ALA A 112 16.02 -3.97 -25.41
N ARG A 113 14.81 -3.55 -25.78
CA ARG A 113 13.96 -4.27 -26.75
C ARG A 113 14.57 -4.25 -28.15
N ARG A 114 15.20 -3.14 -28.54
CA ARG A 114 15.82 -2.98 -29.86
C ARG A 114 17.17 -3.69 -29.98
N SER A 115 17.94 -3.79 -28.90
CA SER A 115 19.26 -4.44 -28.89
C SER A 115 19.20 -5.97 -28.75
N ALA A 116 18.06 -6.55 -28.34
CA ALA A 116 17.88 -7.99 -28.18
C ALA A 116 17.70 -8.78 -29.51
N LYS A 117 18.15 -8.25 -30.64
CA LYS A 117 18.23 -8.97 -31.93
C LYS A 117 19.67 -9.39 -32.20
N LYS A 118 20.11 -10.47 -31.56
CA LYS A 118 21.16 -11.32 -32.14
C LYS A 118 20.48 -12.19 -33.21
N PRO A 119 20.90 -12.17 -34.48
CA PRO A 119 20.41 -13.14 -35.44
C PRO A 119 20.93 -14.52 -34.97
N ALA A 120 20.00 -15.45 -34.73
CA ALA A 120 20.35 -16.85 -34.58
C ALA A 120 21.07 -17.27 -35.87
N THR A 121 22.38 -17.48 -35.76
CA THR A 121 23.23 -17.94 -36.87
C THR A 121 23.58 -19.38 -36.61
N LYS A 122 23.15 -20.21 -37.56
CA LYS A 122 23.41 -21.65 -37.78
C LYS A 122 22.74 -22.62 -36.82
#